data_AF-A0A1B9FS29-F1
#
_entry.id   AF-A0A1B9FS29-F1
#
_cell.length_a   1.000
_cell.length_b   1.000
_cell.length_c   1.000
_cell.angle_alpha   90.00
_cell.angle_beta   90.00
_cell.angle_gamma   90.00
#
_symmetry.space_group_name_H-M   'P 1'
#
loop_
_entity.id
_entity.type
_entity.pdbx_description
1 polymer ?
#
loop_
_entity_poly.entity_id
_entity_poly.type
_entity_poly.pdbx_seq_one_letter_code
_entity_poly.pdbx_strand_id
1 'polypeptide(L)'
;MSKIALIFGLGPRIGQPTATKFHHAGYKVATVARTPRTYTSDDFIHVTADLNDPSSVKPIFDKVETQWGKAPDVVIYNAGSLVPTPTNPLNANMDEFVKSFNVNTMTPYCAASIAYAKNNKVTFILTGNAFNTLVNPFFATQGVGKSASAHWIQAAAKAEALRPAKFYYCDQRTPEGKPCYTGLNGDAHADLYLKLAEEEEQGEPIVVLKA
;
A
#
# COMPACT_ATOMS: atom_id res chain seq x y z
N MET A 1 19.47 -7.40 -13.64
CA MET A 1 19.55 -6.56 -12.41
C MET A 1 18.38 -6.93 -11.51
N SER A 2 18.59 -7.00 -10.19
CA SER A 2 17.52 -7.32 -9.23
C SER A 2 16.39 -6.27 -9.27
N LYS A 3 15.14 -6.71 -9.12
CA LYS A 3 13.98 -5.81 -8.99
C LYS A 3 13.98 -5.15 -7.62
N ILE A 4 13.38 -3.96 -7.50
CA ILE A 4 13.26 -3.21 -6.24
C ILE A 4 11.79 -3.19 -5.79
N ALA A 5 11.55 -3.56 -4.53
CA ALA A 5 10.27 -3.41 -3.86
C ALA A 5 10.35 -2.32 -2.78
N LEU A 6 9.49 -1.31 -2.86
CA LEU A 6 9.33 -0.27 -1.85
C LEU A 6 8.03 -0.50 -1.08
N ILE A 7 8.13 -0.76 0.22
CA ILE A 7 7.01 -1.15 1.08
C ILE A 7 6.74 -0.07 2.12
N PHE A 8 5.63 0.64 1.97
CA PHE A 8 5.14 1.61 2.95
C PHE A 8 4.35 0.89 4.04
N GLY A 9 4.78 1.02 5.30
CA GLY A 9 4.13 0.42 6.46
C GLY A 9 4.67 -0.96 6.83
N LEU A 10 5.69 -1.01 7.68
CA LEU A 10 6.34 -2.25 8.14
C LEU A 10 5.70 -2.84 9.44
N GLY A 11 4.38 -2.96 9.46
CA GLY A 11 3.66 -3.58 10.58
C GLY A 11 3.88 -5.10 10.64
N PRO A 12 3.80 -5.74 11.82
CA PRO A 12 4.07 -7.18 11.98
C PRO A 12 3.04 -8.09 11.28
N ARG A 13 1.81 -7.59 11.05
CA ARG A 13 0.73 -8.41 10.50
C ARG A 13 0.80 -8.65 8.99
N ILE A 14 1.28 -7.69 8.21
CA ILE A 14 1.33 -7.77 6.73
C ILE A 14 2.68 -7.26 6.23
N GLY A 15 3.06 -6.04 6.61
CA GLY A 15 4.27 -5.39 6.08
C GLY A 15 5.57 -6.19 6.27
N GLN A 16 5.78 -6.80 7.45
CA GLN A 16 6.96 -7.62 7.71
C GLN A 16 6.97 -8.93 6.89
N PRO A 17 5.91 -9.77 6.92
CA PRO A 17 5.79 -10.92 6.02
C PRO A 17 6.04 -10.57 4.55
N THR A 18 5.44 -9.48 4.06
CA THR A 18 5.64 -9.00 2.68
C THR A 18 7.10 -8.66 2.40
N ALA A 19 7.76 -7.91 3.30
CA ALA A 19 9.16 -7.54 3.11
C ALA A 19 10.09 -8.76 3.07
N THR A 20 9.86 -9.73 3.95
CA THR A 20 10.59 -11.01 3.96
C THR A 20 10.35 -11.79 2.67
N LYS A 21 9.10 -11.91 2.22
CA LYS A 21 8.74 -12.64 0.99
C LYS A 21 9.43 -12.07 -0.24
N PHE A 22 9.36 -10.75 -0.43
CA PHE A 22 9.99 -10.09 -1.57
C PHE A 22 11.53 -10.23 -1.53
N HIS A 23 12.14 -10.08 -0.35
CA HIS A 23 13.59 -10.27 -0.21
C HIS A 23 13.99 -11.72 -0.55
N HIS A 24 13.25 -12.72 -0.08
CA HIS A 24 13.49 -14.14 -0.44
C HIS A 24 13.27 -14.43 -1.92
N ALA A 25 12.40 -13.67 -2.60
CA ALA A 25 12.21 -13.75 -4.04
C ALA A 25 13.32 -13.02 -4.84
N GLY A 26 14.37 -12.52 -4.19
CA GLY A 26 15.52 -11.88 -4.83
C GLY A 26 15.34 -10.39 -5.14
N TYR A 27 14.31 -9.75 -4.57
CA TYR A 27 14.16 -8.30 -4.67
C TYR A 27 15.10 -7.59 -3.69
N LYS A 28 15.57 -6.41 -4.09
CA LYS A 28 16.05 -5.42 -3.13
C LYS A 28 14.84 -4.76 -2.46
N VAL A 29 14.84 -4.66 -1.14
CA VAL A 29 13.65 -4.26 -0.38
C VAL A 29 13.91 -3.00 0.42
N ALA A 30 13.18 -1.93 0.10
CA ALA A 30 13.13 -0.72 0.90
C ALA A 30 11.85 -0.72 1.73
N THR A 31 11.96 -0.46 3.02
CA THR A 31 10.81 -0.41 3.93
C THR A 31 10.65 0.97 4.53
N VAL A 32 9.40 1.39 4.74
CA VAL A 32 9.07 2.68 5.36
C VAL A 32 8.22 2.46 6.60
N ALA A 33 8.63 3.06 7.71
CA ALA A 33 7.82 3.12 8.93
C ALA A 33 8.23 4.31 9.80
N ARG A 34 7.47 4.58 10.86
CA ARG A 34 7.82 5.61 11.85
C ARG A 34 8.93 5.16 12.80
N THR A 35 8.99 3.86 13.09
CA THR A 35 9.96 3.30 14.02
C THR A 35 11.27 3.02 13.27
N PRO A 36 12.40 3.65 13.68
CA PRO A 36 13.69 3.37 13.07
C PRO A 36 14.05 1.89 13.13
N ARG A 37 14.72 1.41 12.08
CA ARG A 37 15.30 0.07 12.00
C ARG A 37 16.62 0.13 11.25
N THR A 38 17.52 -0.77 11.60
CA THR A 38 18.76 -1.01 10.88
C THR A 38 18.73 -2.43 10.33
N TYR A 39 19.31 -2.58 9.15
CA TYR A 39 19.52 -3.88 8.51
C TYR A 39 20.99 -3.99 8.15
N THR A 40 21.51 -5.22 8.11
CA THR A 40 22.91 -5.51 7.81
C THR A 40 23.14 -5.89 6.35
N SER A 41 22.09 -5.94 5.52
CA SER A 41 22.14 -6.34 4.11
C SER A 41 22.09 -5.12 3.19
N ASP A 42 22.95 -5.09 2.16
CA ASP A 42 22.98 -4.02 1.15
C ASP A 42 21.74 -4.01 0.24
N ASP A 43 21.03 -5.14 0.18
CA ASP A 43 19.79 -5.33 -0.58
C ASP A 43 18.54 -5.06 0.27
N PHE A 44 18.70 -4.58 1.51
CA PHE A 44 17.59 -4.24 2.39
C PHE A 44 17.84 -2.93 3.13
N ILE A 45 17.03 -1.91 2.87
CA ILE A 45 17.12 -0.62 3.57
C ILE A 45 15.83 -0.25 4.33
N HIS A 46 16.00 0.62 5.32
CA HIS A 46 14.90 1.25 6.04
C HIS A 46 14.90 2.76 5.86
N VAL A 47 13.70 3.33 5.67
CA VAL A 47 13.47 4.77 5.65
C VAL A 47 12.47 5.13 6.73
N THR A 48 12.90 5.93 7.70
CA THR A 48 12.02 6.47 8.73
C THR A 48 11.23 7.64 8.15
N ALA A 49 9.89 7.57 8.17
CA ALA A 49 9.02 8.66 7.73
C ALA A 49 7.64 8.60 8.39
N ASP A 50 6.98 9.75 8.51
CA ASP A 50 5.58 9.87 8.91
C ASP A 50 4.69 10.13 7.68
N LEU A 51 3.78 9.19 7.42
CA LEU A 51 2.88 9.21 6.27
C LEU A 51 1.59 10.00 6.52
N ASN A 52 1.50 10.72 7.64
CA ASN A 52 0.48 11.76 7.81
C ASN A 52 0.76 13.00 6.93
N ASP A 53 1.98 13.17 6.42
CA ASP A 53 2.39 14.29 5.57
C ASP A 53 2.72 13.81 4.14
N PRO A 54 1.95 14.23 3.12
CA PRO A 54 2.25 13.97 1.71
C PRO A 54 3.65 14.40 1.25
N SER A 55 4.24 15.44 1.87
CA SER A 55 5.57 15.92 1.51
C SER A 55 6.68 14.89 1.81
N SER A 56 6.42 13.97 2.76
CA SER A 56 7.35 12.90 3.14
C SER A 56 7.59 11.86 2.04
N VAL A 57 6.69 11.77 1.04
CA VAL A 57 6.71 10.66 0.07
C VAL A 57 7.86 10.79 -0.91
N LYS A 58 8.08 11.97 -1.51
CA LYS A 58 9.14 12.15 -2.52
C LYS A 58 10.55 11.83 -1.99
N PRO A 59 10.97 12.32 -0.81
CA PRO A 59 12.28 11.99 -0.25
C PRO A 59 12.54 10.48 -0.07
N ILE A 60 11.49 9.69 0.15
CA ILE A 60 11.61 8.23 0.26
C ILE A 60 12.06 7.63 -1.08
N PHE A 61 11.42 8.02 -2.18
CA PHE A 61 11.80 7.55 -3.52
C PHE A 61 13.21 7.99 -3.89
N ASP A 62 13.57 9.25 -3.61
CA ASP A 62 14.90 9.77 -3.89
C ASP A 62 16.00 8.98 -3.13
N LYS A 63 15.72 8.56 -1.89
CA LYS A 63 16.64 7.74 -1.09
C LYS A 63 16.81 6.32 -1.66
N VAL A 64 15.73 5.71 -2.13
CA VAL A 64 15.78 4.39 -2.78
C VAL A 64 16.57 4.45 -4.09
N GLU A 65 16.34 5.47 -4.91
CA GLU A 65 17.08 5.68 -6.16
C GLU A 65 18.56 5.95 -5.91
N THR A 66 18.88 6.76 -4.89
CA THR A 66 20.28 7.00 -4.50
C THR A 66 20.98 5.71 -4.09
N GLN A 67 20.28 4.84 -3.37
CA GLN A 67 20.86 3.58 -2.88
C GLN A 67 21.14 2.58 -4.01
N TRP A 68 20.23 2.43 -4.98
CA TRP A 68 20.30 1.34 -5.98
C TRP A 68 20.35 1.80 -7.44
N GLY A 69 20.47 3.11 -7.68
CA GLY A 69 20.65 3.72 -8.99
C GLY A 69 19.42 3.68 -9.91
N LYS A 70 18.26 3.24 -9.41
CA LYS A 70 17.01 3.18 -10.18
C LYS A 70 15.77 3.25 -9.29
N ALA A 71 14.63 3.58 -9.88
CA ALA A 71 13.35 3.65 -9.21
C ALA A 71 12.79 2.26 -8.84
N PRO A 72 11.84 2.16 -7.88
CA PRO A 72 11.17 0.90 -7.54
C PRO A 72 10.46 0.27 -8.74
N ASP A 73 10.55 -1.05 -8.86
CA ASP A 73 9.78 -1.87 -9.81
C ASP A 73 8.39 -2.20 -9.25
N VAL A 74 8.29 -2.30 -7.92
CA VAL A 74 7.07 -2.59 -7.17
C VAL A 74 6.95 -1.61 -6.01
N VAL A 75 5.76 -1.05 -5.82
CA VAL A 75 5.43 -0.24 -4.65
C VAL A 75 4.24 -0.86 -3.94
N ILE A 76 4.41 -1.24 -2.68
CA ILE A 76 3.35 -1.78 -1.84
C ILE A 76 3.02 -0.77 -0.75
N TYR A 77 1.83 -0.20 -0.80
CA TYR A 77 1.33 0.72 0.18
C TYR A 77 0.44 -0.01 1.20
N ASN A 78 1.06 -0.48 2.28
CA ASN A 78 0.40 -1.20 3.37
C ASN A 78 0.06 -0.31 4.58
N ALA A 79 0.66 0.88 4.69
CA ALA A 79 0.34 1.82 5.76
C ALA A 79 -1.16 2.17 5.74
N GLY A 80 -1.75 2.28 6.92
CA GLY A 80 -3.16 2.57 7.07
C GLY A 80 -3.43 3.24 8.41
N SER A 81 -4.48 4.07 8.43
CA SER A 81 -4.95 4.74 9.64
C SER A 81 -6.42 4.41 9.89
N LEU A 82 -6.82 4.46 11.15
CA LEU A 82 -8.18 4.17 11.60
C LEU A 82 -8.56 5.18 12.68
N VAL A 83 -9.58 5.98 12.42
CA VAL A 83 -10.17 6.91 13.39
C VAL A 83 -11.63 6.54 13.56
N PRO A 84 -11.99 5.82 14.64
CA PRO A 84 -13.36 5.39 14.87
C PRO A 84 -14.32 6.57 15.08
N THR A 85 -15.57 6.37 14.71
CA THR A 85 -16.70 7.30 14.92
C THR A 85 -17.76 6.63 15.81
N PRO A 86 -17.48 6.46 17.12
CA PRO A 86 -18.25 5.55 17.98
C PRO A 86 -19.67 6.02 18.30
N THR A 87 -19.93 7.33 18.26
CA THR A 87 -21.24 7.89 18.62
C THR A 87 -22.16 8.02 17.40
N ASN A 88 -21.65 8.60 16.31
CA ASN A 88 -22.36 8.71 15.03
C ASN A 88 -21.32 8.97 13.91
N PRO A 89 -21.60 8.64 12.64
CA PRO A 89 -20.60 8.73 11.56
C PRO A 89 -20.14 10.16 11.21
N LEU A 90 -20.77 11.19 11.78
CA LEU A 90 -20.45 12.61 11.55
C LEU A 90 -19.76 13.28 12.74
N ASN A 91 -19.26 12.49 13.71
CA ASN A 91 -18.65 12.99 14.94
C ASN A 91 -17.11 12.92 14.97
N ALA A 92 -16.47 12.65 13.83
CA ALA A 92 -15.02 12.51 13.79
C ALA A 92 -14.32 13.79 14.24
N ASN A 93 -13.18 13.66 14.94
CA ASN A 93 -12.27 14.77 15.11
C ASN A 93 -11.66 15.14 13.74
N MET A 94 -11.75 16.41 13.34
CA MET A 94 -11.34 16.83 11.99
C MET A 94 -9.83 16.74 11.76
N ASP A 95 -9.00 17.06 12.75
CA ASP A 95 -7.54 16.96 12.63
C ASP A 95 -7.10 15.49 12.51
N GLU A 96 -7.71 14.60 13.28
CA GLU A 96 -7.48 13.16 13.19
C GLU A 96 -7.99 12.59 11.86
N PHE A 97 -9.14 13.08 11.39
CA PHE A 97 -9.69 12.67 10.10
C PHE A 97 -8.78 13.09 8.94
N VAL A 98 -8.28 14.33 8.92
CA VAL A 98 -7.32 14.79 7.90
C VAL A 98 -6.06 13.93 7.90
N LYS A 99 -5.48 13.65 9.07
CA LYS A 99 -4.31 12.76 9.19
C LYS A 99 -4.61 11.36 8.68
N SER A 100 -5.77 10.80 9.05
CA SER A 100 -6.23 9.50 8.58
C SER A 100 -6.43 9.44 7.07
N PHE A 101 -7.02 10.49 6.50
CA PHE A 101 -7.21 10.63 5.05
C PHE A 101 -5.88 10.75 4.32
N ASN A 102 -4.90 11.46 4.90
CA ASN A 102 -3.57 11.55 4.34
C ASN A 102 -2.89 10.19 4.22
N VAL A 103 -2.92 9.37 5.28
CA VAL A 103 -2.34 8.02 5.27
C VAL A 103 -3.10 7.08 4.33
N ASN A 104 -4.43 7.15 4.31
CA ASN A 104 -5.24 6.19 3.55
C ASN A 104 -5.42 6.57 2.07
N THR A 105 -5.23 7.83 1.68
CA THR A 105 -5.54 8.35 0.33
C THR A 105 -4.47 9.24 -0.26
N MET A 106 -4.11 10.35 0.39
CA MET A 106 -3.23 11.35 -0.23
C MET A 106 -1.82 10.82 -0.47
N THR A 107 -1.22 10.20 0.54
CA THR A 107 0.13 9.62 0.44
C THR A 107 0.20 8.42 -0.49
N PRO A 108 -0.75 7.45 -0.52
CA PRO A 108 -0.70 6.39 -1.53
C PRO A 108 -0.91 6.91 -2.95
N TYR A 109 -1.79 7.88 -3.17
CA TYR A 109 -1.94 8.52 -4.49
C TYR A 109 -0.64 9.22 -4.92
N CYS A 110 -0.01 9.98 -4.00
CA CYS A 110 1.27 10.63 -4.24
C CYS A 110 2.37 9.60 -4.58
N ALA A 111 2.43 8.50 -3.82
CA ALA A 111 3.38 7.42 -4.07
C ALA A 111 3.17 6.77 -5.44
N ALA A 112 1.92 6.51 -5.84
CA ALA A 112 1.60 5.96 -7.15
C ALA A 112 2.00 6.91 -8.29
N SER A 113 1.69 8.20 -8.15
CA SER A 113 2.04 9.23 -9.14
C SER A 113 3.57 9.36 -9.31
N ILE A 114 4.31 9.44 -8.20
CA ILE A 114 5.78 9.52 -8.21
C ILE A 114 6.39 8.25 -8.80
N ALA A 115 5.88 7.08 -8.39
CA ALA A 115 6.36 5.80 -8.87
C ALA A 115 6.19 5.66 -10.39
N TYR A 116 5.02 6.01 -10.92
CA TYR A 116 4.76 5.99 -12.37
C TYR A 116 5.65 6.98 -13.13
N ALA A 117 5.80 8.22 -12.63
CA ALA A 117 6.62 9.24 -13.26
C ALA A 117 8.11 8.82 -13.36
N LYS A 118 8.60 8.08 -12.37
CA LYS A 118 10.00 7.59 -12.31
C LYS A 118 10.18 6.23 -13.01
N ASN A 119 9.14 5.41 -13.03
CA ASN A 119 9.12 4.09 -13.69
C ASN A 119 7.72 3.81 -14.24
N ASN A 120 7.54 4.03 -15.55
CA ASN A 120 6.25 3.81 -16.22
C ASN A 120 5.85 2.32 -16.35
N LYS A 121 6.64 1.39 -15.79
CA LYS A 121 6.33 -0.04 -15.70
C LYS A 121 6.09 -0.52 -14.27
N VAL A 122 5.91 0.39 -13.31
CA VAL A 122 5.75 0.04 -11.89
C VAL A 122 4.49 -0.79 -11.66
N THR A 123 4.57 -1.75 -10.73
CA THR A 123 3.38 -2.36 -10.11
C THR A 123 3.10 -1.69 -8.78
N PHE A 124 1.96 -1.00 -8.67
CA PHE A 124 1.50 -0.39 -7.44
C PHE A 124 0.39 -1.23 -6.79
N ILE A 125 0.58 -1.59 -5.51
CA ILE A 125 -0.35 -2.42 -4.75
C ILE A 125 -0.71 -1.70 -3.46
N LEU A 126 -1.99 -1.46 -3.22
CA LEU A 126 -2.50 -0.89 -1.98
C LEU A 126 -3.16 -1.97 -1.13
N THR A 127 -2.78 -2.03 0.16
CA THR A 127 -3.50 -2.82 1.15
C THR A 127 -4.80 -2.12 1.52
N GLY A 128 -5.87 -2.62 0.96
CA GLY A 128 -7.24 -2.20 1.20
C GLY A 128 -7.93 -3.02 2.28
N ASN A 129 -9.25 -2.87 2.30
CA ASN A 129 -10.18 -3.71 3.03
C ASN A 129 -11.58 -3.55 2.41
N ALA A 130 -12.57 -4.11 3.09
CA ALA A 130 -13.94 -4.16 2.62
C ALA A 130 -14.64 -2.80 2.40
N PHE A 131 -14.06 -1.70 2.89
CA PHE A 131 -14.70 -0.39 2.82
C PHE A 131 -14.57 0.31 1.47
N ASN A 132 -14.14 -0.40 0.43
CA ASN A 132 -14.38 0.00 -0.95
C ASN A 132 -15.85 -0.21 -1.39
N THR A 133 -16.57 -1.08 -0.70
CA THR A 133 -17.93 -1.53 -1.09
C THR A 133 -18.89 -1.62 0.09
N LEU A 134 -18.39 -1.87 1.30
CA LEU A 134 -19.20 -2.00 2.51
C LEU A 134 -19.11 -0.76 3.39
N VAL A 135 -20.23 -0.41 3.99
CA VAL A 135 -20.35 0.76 4.87
C VAL A 135 -20.50 0.29 6.31
N ASN A 136 -19.62 0.80 7.18
CA ASN A 136 -19.73 0.61 8.63
C ASN A 136 -19.70 2.00 9.30
N PRO A 137 -20.81 2.44 9.94
CA PRO A 137 -20.88 3.76 10.58
C PRO A 137 -19.84 4.01 11.66
N PHE A 138 -19.33 2.96 12.32
CA PHE A 138 -18.28 3.06 13.34
C PHE A 138 -16.90 3.39 12.76
N PHE A 139 -16.72 3.20 11.44
CA PHE A 139 -15.46 3.42 10.74
C PHE A 139 -15.64 4.35 9.53
N ALA A 140 -16.53 5.34 9.64
CA ALA A 140 -16.90 6.20 8.53
C ALA A 140 -15.69 6.89 7.87
N THR A 141 -14.76 7.43 8.67
CA THR A 141 -13.56 8.12 8.17
C THR A 141 -12.62 7.20 7.41
N GLN A 142 -12.43 5.96 7.88
CA GLN A 142 -11.62 4.96 7.18
C GLN A 142 -12.32 4.53 5.89
N GLY A 143 -13.64 4.42 5.91
CA GLY A 143 -14.43 4.14 4.71
C GLY A 143 -14.25 5.20 3.64
N VAL A 144 -14.28 6.49 4.00
CA VAL A 144 -13.96 7.59 3.07
C VAL A 144 -12.59 7.40 2.43
N GLY A 145 -11.56 7.12 3.24
CA GLY A 145 -10.20 6.93 2.73
C GLY A 145 -10.07 5.71 1.80
N LYS A 146 -10.61 4.56 2.20
CA LYS A 146 -10.50 3.31 1.44
C LYS A 146 -11.34 3.32 0.16
N SER A 147 -12.53 3.91 0.19
CA SER A 147 -13.35 4.14 -1.01
C SER A 147 -12.67 5.08 -2.01
N ALA A 148 -12.11 6.20 -1.54
CA ALA A 148 -11.36 7.12 -2.39
C ALA A 148 -10.16 6.42 -3.05
N SER A 149 -9.43 5.60 -2.28
CA SER A 149 -8.29 4.85 -2.80
C SER A 149 -8.65 3.76 -3.80
N ALA A 150 -9.69 2.99 -3.52
CA ALA A 150 -10.21 2.02 -4.47
C ALA A 150 -10.67 2.69 -5.77
N HIS A 151 -11.25 3.89 -5.70
CA HIS A 151 -11.69 4.62 -6.88
C HIS A 151 -10.52 5.02 -7.78
N TRP A 152 -9.51 5.72 -7.26
CA TRP A 152 -8.40 6.18 -8.10
C TRP A 152 -7.55 5.02 -8.63
N ILE A 153 -7.43 3.90 -7.88
CA ILE A 153 -6.76 2.70 -8.37
C ILE A 153 -7.48 2.10 -9.57
N GLN A 154 -8.81 1.97 -9.50
CA GLN A 154 -9.60 1.50 -10.64
C GLN A 154 -9.52 2.44 -11.83
N ALA A 155 -9.52 3.77 -11.59
CA ALA A 155 -9.33 4.75 -12.64
C ALA A 155 -7.95 4.62 -13.31
N ALA A 156 -6.89 4.46 -12.52
CA ALA A 156 -5.53 4.27 -13.02
C ALA A 156 -5.39 2.96 -13.84
N ALA A 157 -5.94 1.85 -13.35
CA ALA A 157 -5.92 0.57 -14.05
C ALA A 157 -6.70 0.59 -15.38
N LYS A 158 -7.77 1.39 -15.47
CA LYS A 158 -8.55 1.59 -16.70
C LYS A 158 -7.87 2.53 -17.71
N ALA A 159 -6.96 3.38 -17.25
CA ALA A 159 -6.30 4.35 -18.11
C ALA A 159 -5.22 3.68 -18.97
N GLU A 160 -5.52 3.44 -20.24
CA GLU A 160 -4.59 2.77 -21.17
C GLU A 160 -3.26 3.51 -21.31
N ALA A 161 -3.28 4.84 -21.17
CA ALA A 161 -2.09 5.69 -21.20
C ALA A 161 -1.09 5.42 -20.06
N LEU A 162 -1.50 4.70 -19.00
CA LEU A 162 -0.60 4.30 -17.91
C LEU A 162 0.04 2.93 -18.12
N ARG A 163 -0.33 2.19 -19.18
CA ARG A 163 0.32 0.91 -19.48
C ARG A 163 1.79 1.12 -19.85
N PRO A 164 2.71 0.22 -19.44
CA PRO A 164 2.44 -1.08 -18.81
C PRO A 164 2.44 -1.05 -17.26
N ALA A 165 2.32 0.11 -16.61
CA ALA A 165 2.15 0.14 -15.16
C ALA A 165 0.85 -0.54 -14.73
N LYS A 166 0.86 -1.13 -13.53
CA LYS A 166 -0.27 -1.89 -12.97
C LYS A 166 -0.67 -1.34 -11.61
N PHE A 167 -1.95 -1.33 -11.30
CA PHE A 167 -2.51 -0.76 -10.08
C PHE A 167 -3.53 -1.72 -9.45
N TYR A 168 -3.33 -2.05 -8.18
CA TYR A 168 -4.16 -3.03 -7.46
C TYR A 168 -4.57 -2.50 -6.07
N TYR A 169 -5.83 -2.74 -5.71
CA TYR A 169 -6.38 -2.58 -4.38
C TYR A 169 -6.72 -3.97 -3.85
N CYS A 170 -6.07 -4.38 -2.76
CA CYS A 170 -6.19 -5.74 -2.24
C CYS A 170 -6.96 -5.78 -0.93
N ASP A 171 -8.01 -6.59 -0.86
CA ASP A 171 -8.97 -6.64 0.23
C ASP A 171 -9.06 -8.08 0.78
N GLN A 172 -8.65 -8.29 2.04
CA GLN A 172 -8.86 -9.58 2.70
C GLN A 172 -10.30 -9.69 3.24
N ARG A 173 -10.94 -10.79 2.90
CA ARG A 173 -12.22 -11.25 3.42
C ARG A 173 -12.04 -12.58 4.12
N THR A 174 -12.91 -12.84 5.09
CA THR A 174 -13.11 -14.19 5.63
C THR A 174 -13.48 -15.19 4.51
N PRO A 175 -13.35 -16.51 4.73
CA PRO A 175 -13.79 -17.52 3.76
C PRO A 175 -15.24 -17.32 3.29
N GLU A 176 -16.11 -16.84 4.17
CA GLU A 176 -17.53 -16.53 3.88
C GLU A 176 -17.73 -15.20 3.13
N GLY A 177 -16.67 -14.45 2.84
CA GLY A 177 -16.71 -13.18 2.10
C GLY A 177 -17.00 -11.94 2.96
N LYS A 178 -17.11 -12.08 4.29
CA LYS A 178 -17.30 -10.95 5.22
C LYS A 178 -16.00 -10.16 5.42
N PRO A 179 -16.05 -8.87 5.80
CA PRO A 179 -14.87 -8.10 6.17
C PRO A 179 -13.97 -8.83 7.17
N CYS A 180 -12.67 -8.85 6.90
CA CYS A 180 -11.68 -9.38 7.86
C CYS A 180 -11.30 -8.30 8.89
N TYR A 181 -12.07 -8.21 9.98
CA TYR A 181 -11.74 -7.29 11.10
C TYR A 181 -10.59 -7.81 11.98
N THR A 182 -10.46 -9.13 12.08
CA THR A 182 -9.49 -9.86 12.89
C THR A 182 -9.00 -11.06 12.09
N GLY A 183 -7.79 -11.57 12.36
CA GLY A 183 -7.25 -12.73 11.64
C GLY A 183 -6.63 -12.39 10.29
N LEU A 184 -6.03 -11.20 10.14
CA LEU A 184 -5.25 -10.87 8.94
C LEU A 184 -4.17 -11.93 8.71
N ASN A 185 -4.08 -12.42 7.47
CA ASN A 185 -3.13 -13.45 7.07
C ASN A 185 -1.98 -12.81 6.28
N GLY A 186 -0.91 -12.48 7.00
CA GLY A 186 0.24 -11.78 6.44
C GLY A 186 0.94 -12.54 5.29
N ASP A 187 1.06 -13.85 5.43
CA ASP A 187 1.71 -14.69 4.43
C ASP A 187 0.87 -14.77 3.15
N ALA A 188 -0.46 -14.92 3.28
CA ALA A 188 -1.37 -14.91 2.13
C ALA A 188 -1.36 -13.55 1.41
N HIS A 189 -1.25 -12.43 2.15
CA HIS A 189 -1.04 -11.12 1.56
C HIS A 189 0.29 -11.04 0.81
N ALA A 190 1.37 -11.51 1.41
CA ALA A 190 2.71 -11.49 0.82
C ALA A 190 2.78 -12.32 -0.48
N ASP A 191 2.18 -13.50 -0.47
CA ASP A 191 2.06 -14.38 -1.65
C ASP A 191 1.26 -13.71 -2.77
N LEU A 192 0.12 -13.12 -2.43
CA LEU A 192 -0.69 -12.40 -3.40
C LEU A 192 0.07 -11.22 -4.02
N TYR A 193 0.76 -10.42 -3.20
CA TYR A 193 1.48 -9.25 -3.67
C TYR A 193 2.65 -9.62 -4.59
N LEU A 194 3.39 -10.69 -4.25
CA LEU A 194 4.45 -11.19 -5.12
C LEU A 194 3.87 -11.67 -6.46
N LYS A 195 2.78 -12.45 -6.43
CA LYS A 195 2.09 -12.88 -7.65
C LYS A 195 1.72 -11.69 -8.54
N LEU A 196 1.00 -10.71 -8.01
CA LEU A 196 0.57 -9.52 -8.78
C LEU A 196 1.74 -8.71 -9.34
N ALA A 197 2.87 -8.66 -8.62
CA ALA A 197 4.10 -8.03 -9.08
C ALA A 197 4.77 -8.76 -10.25
N GLU A 198 4.57 -10.07 -10.36
CA GLU A 198 5.17 -10.93 -11.37
C GLU A 198 4.29 -11.14 -12.61
N GLU A 199 2.97 -10.89 -12.52
CA GLU A 199 2.08 -10.90 -13.69
C GLU A 199 2.58 -9.96 -14.80
N GLU A 200 2.44 -10.35 -16.07
CA GLU A 200 2.90 -9.51 -17.18
C GLU A 200 1.95 -8.34 -17.49
N GLU A 201 0.65 -8.56 -17.29
CA GLU A 201 -0.41 -7.63 -17.65
C GLU A 201 -1.22 -7.18 -16.41
N GLN A 202 -1.97 -6.09 -16.59
CA GLN A 202 -2.94 -5.63 -15.59
C GLN A 202 -4.11 -6.62 -15.52
N GLY A 203 -4.29 -7.26 -14.36
CA GLY A 203 -5.50 -8.03 -14.03
C GLY A 203 -6.61 -7.16 -13.45
N GLU A 204 -7.58 -7.78 -12.77
CA GLU A 204 -8.64 -7.05 -12.07
C GLU A 204 -8.06 -6.11 -10.99
N PRO A 205 -8.39 -4.81 -10.99
CA PRO A 205 -7.77 -3.84 -10.08
C PRO A 205 -8.26 -3.96 -8.64
N ILE A 206 -9.44 -4.56 -8.41
CA ILE A 206 -9.93 -4.88 -7.07
C ILE A 206 -9.73 -6.38 -6.86
N VAL A 207 -8.77 -6.73 -5.99
CA VAL A 207 -8.41 -8.12 -5.72
C VAL A 207 -8.92 -8.51 -4.34
N VAL A 208 -9.83 -9.48 -4.29
CA VAL A 208 -10.38 -10.01 -3.04
C VAL A 208 -9.63 -11.29 -2.64
N LEU A 209 -8.87 -11.22 -1.57
CA LEU A 209 -8.20 -12.36 -0.94
C LEU A 209 -9.15 -12.99 0.08
N LYS A 210 -9.51 -14.26 -0.08
CA LYS A 210 -10.25 -15.01 0.93
C LYS A 210 -9.28 -15.87 1.73
N ALA A 211 -9.06 -15.51 3.00
CA ALA A 211 -8.10 -16.16 3.89
C ALA A 211 -8.54 -16.03 5.35
#